data_AF-A0AAV0XLT5-F1
#
_entry.id   AF-A0AAV0XLT5-F1
#
_cell.length_a   1.000
_cell.length_b   1.000
_cell.length_c   1.000
_cell.angle_alpha   90.00
_cell.angle_beta   90.00
_cell.angle_gamma   90.00
#
_symmetry.space_group_name_H-M   'P 1'
#
loop_
_entity.id
_entity.type
_entity.pdbx_description
1 polymer ?
#
loop_
_entity_poly.entity_id
_entity_poly.type
_entity_poly.pdbx_seq_one_letter_code
_entity_poly.pdbx_strand_id
1 'polypeptide(L)'
;MNGVIFPAELTALDIANMKFAPITSMEVERSFSRMDYNYYMNALKVIAVAESFGYLNPPRRDREFWIHPFNKSREEKARFINFYADIRQYPLKFFEYYRMSITSFDELLEQVRPHITKKVTTFRYPVSAEERLTLTIR
;
A
#
# COMPACT_ATOMS: atom_id res chain seq x y z
N MET A 1 -19.01 -19.38 -47.13
CA MET A 1 -18.05 -20.18 -46.35
C MET A 1 -16.68 -19.86 -46.96
N ASN A 2 -15.78 -19.09 -46.37
CA ASN A 2 -15.17 -19.18 -45.03
C ASN A 2 -14.72 -17.74 -44.65
N GLY A 3 -15.21 -17.10 -43.59
CA GLY A 3 -14.87 -17.41 -42.20
C GLY A 3 -13.74 -16.46 -41.75
N VAL A 4 -14.03 -15.18 -41.55
CA VAL A 4 -13.12 -14.27 -40.83
C VAL A 4 -13.15 -14.70 -39.38
N ILE A 5 -12.15 -15.48 -38.98
CA ILE A 5 -11.95 -15.92 -37.61
C ILE A 5 -11.45 -14.71 -36.84
N PHE A 6 -12.31 -14.09 -36.03
CA PHE A 6 -11.85 -13.22 -34.95
C PHE A 6 -11.13 -14.10 -33.93
N PRO A 7 -9.82 -13.90 -33.66
CA PRO A 7 -9.17 -14.67 -32.62
C PRO A 7 -9.73 -14.20 -31.28
N ALA A 8 -10.32 -15.15 -30.56
CA ALA A 8 -10.67 -15.00 -29.16
C ALA A 8 -9.39 -14.60 -28.39
N GLU A 9 -9.52 -13.54 -27.59
CA GLU A 9 -8.67 -13.16 -26.45
C GLU A 9 -7.16 -13.24 -26.67
N LEU A 10 -6.58 -12.16 -27.22
CA LEU A 10 -5.14 -11.90 -27.10
C LEU A 10 -4.78 -11.71 -25.62
N THR A 11 -3.91 -12.55 -25.09
CA THR A 11 -3.43 -12.42 -23.71
C THR A 11 -2.41 -11.29 -23.60
N ALA A 12 -2.19 -10.75 -22.38
CA ALA A 12 -1.20 -9.68 -22.16
C ALA A 12 0.22 -10.08 -22.61
N LEU A 13 0.53 -11.38 -22.61
CA LEU A 13 1.80 -11.92 -23.09
C LEU A 13 1.90 -11.91 -24.62
N ASP A 14 0.78 -12.09 -25.33
CA ASP A 14 0.72 -12.01 -26.79
C ASP A 14 0.95 -10.58 -27.28
N ILE A 15 0.43 -9.58 -26.55
CA ILE A 15 0.66 -8.15 -26.84
C ILE A 15 2.13 -7.77 -26.59
N ALA A 16 2.74 -8.27 -25.51
CA ALA A 16 4.13 -7.98 -25.19
C ALA A 16 5.13 -8.61 -26.20
N ASN A 17 4.75 -9.73 -26.83
CA ASN A 17 5.56 -10.46 -27.80
C ASN A 17 5.31 -10.04 -29.26
N MET A 18 4.35 -9.14 -29.51
CA MET A 18 4.24 -8.49 -30.81
C MET A 18 5.51 -7.67 -31.06
N LYS A 19 6.34 -8.14 -32.00
CA LYS A 19 7.45 -7.36 -32.54
C LYS A 19 6.88 -6.19 -33.33
N PHE A 20 6.61 -5.07 -32.66
CA PHE A 20 6.39 -3.80 -33.34
C PHE A 20 7.69 -3.46 -34.08
N ALA A 21 7.67 -3.50 -35.41
CA ALA A 21 8.77 -2.96 -36.19
C ALA A 21 9.00 -1.51 -35.73
N PRO A 22 10.25 -1.07 -35.52
CA PRO A 22 10.51 0.30 -35.11
C PRO A 22 10.03 1.21 -36.23
N ILE A 23 8.92 1.91 -35.99
CA ILE A 23 8.41 2.91 -36.92
C ILE A 23 9.48 3.99 -36.99
N THR A 24 10.00 4.26 -38.19
CA THR A 24 11.03 5.29 -38.36
C THR A 24 10.43 6.66 -38.07
N SER A 25 11.20 7.61 -37.53
CA SER A 25 10.69 8.95 -37.19
C SER A 25 9.99 9.65 -38.38
N MET A 26 10.42 9.37 -39.61
CA MET A 26 9.79 9.88 -40.84
C MET A 26 8.42 9.26 -41.14
N GLU A 27 8.17 8.00 -40.78
CA GLU A 27 6.88 7.32 -40.92
C GLU A 27 5.90 7.76 -39.83
N VAL A 28 6.40 8.00 -38.61
CA VAL A 28 5.64 8.66 -37.54
C VAL A 28 5.24 10.07 -38.01
N GLU A 29 6.18 10.91 -38.44
CA GLU A 29 5.87 12.26 -38.92
C GLU A 29 4.91 12.28 -40.13
N ARG A 30 5.08 11.35 -41.10
CA ARG A 30 4.15 11.22 -42.25
C ARG A 30 2.75 10.79 -41.85
N SER A 31 2.62 9.92 -40.84
CA SER A 31 1.31 9.49 -40.35
C SER A 31 0.62 10.58 -39.53
N PHE A 32 1.37 11.34 -38.72
CA PHE A 32 0.88 12.53 -38.03
C PHE A 32 0.44 13.63 -38.99
N SER A 33 1.13 13.83 -40.12
CA SER A 33 0.77 14.82 -41.15
C SER A 33 -0.53 14.49 -41.90
N ARG A 34 -0.96 13.22 -41.93
CA ARG A 34 -2.19 12.75 -42.59
C ARG A 34 -3.43 12.74 -41.69
N MET A 35 -3.29 13.05 -40.40
CA MET A 35 -4.38 12.97 -39.44
C MET A 35 -5.00 14.36 -39.22
N ASP A 36 -6.32 14.48 -39.40
CA ASP A 36 -7.05 15.72 -39.16
C ASP A 36 -6.92 16.15 -37.68
N TYR A 37 -6.70 17.45 -37.44
CA TYR A 37 -6.62 18.06 -36.10
C TYR A 37 -7.81 17.66 -35.23
N ASN A 38 -9.01 17.56 -35.81
CA ASN A 38 -10.21 17.11 -35.10
C ASN A 38 -10.07 15.70 -34.53
N TYR A 39 -9.45 14.79 -35.28
CA TYR A 39 -9.20 13.42 -34.84
C TYR A 39 -8.20 13.40 -33.67
N TYR A 40 -7.11 14.16 -33.76
CA TYR A 40 -6.12 14.27 -32.67
C TYR A 40 -6.74 14.84 -31.40
N MET A 41 -7.54 15.91 -31.53
CA MET A 41 -8.22 16.53 -30.40
C MET A 41 -9.27 15.60 -29.77
N ASN A 42 -9.96 14.79 -30.56
CA ASN A 42 -10.88 13.78 -30.04
C ASN A 42 -10.13 12.65 -29.32
N ALA A 43 -9.01 12.18 -29.86
CA ALA A 43 -8.16 11.18 -29.22
C ALA A 43 -7.62 11.66 -27.86
N LEU A 44 -7.12 12.90 -27.79
CA LEU A 44 -6.67 13.50 -26.53
C LEU A 44 -7.79 13.60 -25.48
N LYS A 45 -9.01 13.97 -25.88
CA LYS A 45 -10.16 14.00 -24.96
C LYS A 45 -10.48 12.60 -24.41
N VAL A 46 -10.44 11.57 -25.25
CA VAL A 46 -10.67 10.18 -24.82
C VAL A 46 -9.60 9.73 -23.82
N ILE A 47 -8.32 10.03 -24.10
CA ILE A 47 -7.20 9.71 -23.19
C ILE A 47 -7.36 10.43 -21.85
N ALA A 48 -7.65 11.74 -21.87
CA ALA A 48 -7.85 12.54 -20.66
C ALA A 48 -9.02 12.00 -19.80
N VAL A 49 -10.12 11.61 -20.44
CA VAL A 49 -11.26 10.98 -19.75
C VAL A 49 -10.82 9.63 -19.14
N ALA A 50 -10.15 8.77 -19.91
CA ALA A 50 -9.68 7.47 -19.43
C ALA A 50 -8.69 7.57 -18.25
N GLU A 51 -7.81 8.57 -18.28
CA GLU A 51 -6.88 8.89 -17.19
C GLU A 51 -7.63 9.34 -15.93
N SER A 52 -8.64 10.22 -16.08
CA SER A 52 -9.44 10.74 -14.96
C SER A 52 -10.19 9.64 -14.20
N PHE A 53 -10.64 8.60 -14.92
CA PHE A 53 -11.25 7.40 -14.34
C PHE A 53 -10.23 6.37 -13.85
N GLY A 54 -8.93 6.62 -14.08
CA GLY A 54 -7.85 5.76 -13.63
C GLY A 54 -7.72 4.45 -14.42
N TYR A 55 -8.31 4.35 -15.61
CA TYR A 55 -8.20 3.18 -16.48
C TYR A 55 -6.80 2.99 -17.05
N LEU A 56 -6.01 4.06 -17.09
CA LEU A 56 -4.62 4.04 -17.52
C LEU A 56 -3.64 3.74 -16.36
N ASN A 57 -4.14 3.62 -15.13
CA ASN A 57 -3.28 3.23 -14.02
C ASN A 57 -2.83 1.78 -14.20
N PRO A 58 -1.56 1.45 -13.91
CA PRO A 58 -1.13 0.07 -13.91
C PRO A 58 -1.98 -0.73 -12.92
N PRO A 59 -2.23 -2.03 -13.19
CA PRO A 59 -2.96 -2.88 -12.27
C PRO A 59 -2.29 -2.82 -10.90
N ARG A 60 -3.10 -2.56 -9.86
CA ARG A 60 -2.57 -2.58 -8.49
C ARG A 60 -2.04 -3.97 -8.22
N ARG A 61 -0.83 -4.05 -7.67
CA ARG A 61 -0.31 -5.34 -7.22
C ARG A 61 -1.27 -5.92 -6.20
N ASP A 62 -1.63 -7.17 -6.39
CA ASP A 62 -2.41 -7.90 -5.40
C ASP A 62 -1.62 -7.92 -4.09
N ARG A 63 -2.31 -7.58 -3.01
CA ARG A 63 -1.72 -7.55 -1.68
C ARG A 63 -1.54 -9.00 -1.26
N GLU A 64 -0.30 -9.45 -1.12
CA GLU A 64 -0.01 -10.83 -0.69
C GLU A 64 -0.65 -11.14 0.68
N PHE A 65 -0.60 -10.17 1.61
CA PHE A 65 -1.23 -10.31 2.92
C PHE A 65 -1.92 -9.01 3.37
N TRP A 66 -3.17 -9.13 3.86
CA TRP A 66 -3.82 -8.06 4.64
C TRP A 66 -3.15 -7.87 6.01
N ILE A 67 -2.82 -8.98 6.67
CA ILE A 67 -2.00 -9.04 7.89
C ILE A 67 -0.97 -10.15 7.69
N HIS A 68 0.30 -9.79 7.74
CA HIS A 68 1.40 -10.76 7.59
C HIS A 68 1.30 -11.88 8.64
N PRO A 69 1.52 -13.16 8.30
CA PRO A 69 1.42 -14.29 9.24
C PRO A 69 2.20 -14.09 10.55
N PHE A 70 3.36 -13.44 10.48
CA PHE A 70 4.16 -13.06 11.65
C PHE A 70 3.37 -12.28 12.70
N ASN A 71 2.50 -11.37 12.26
CA ASN A 71 1.68 -10.50 13.10
C ASN A 71 0.40 -11.19 13.60
N LYS A 72 -0.03 -12.30 12.99
CA LYS A 72 -1.18 -13.09 13.48
C LYS A 72 -0.89 -13.67 14.87
N SER A 73 0.35 -14.13 15.09
CA SER A 73 0.78 -14.70 16.38
C SER A 73 0.92 -13.67 17.53
N ARG A 74 0.63 -12.38 17.29
CA ARG A 74 0.77 -11.32 18.31
C ARG A 74 -0.14 -11.56 19.50
N GLU A 75 -1.40 -11.90 19.26
CA GLU A 75 -2.41 -12.08 20.31
C GLU A 75 -2.13 -13.35 21.11
N GLU A 76 -1.79 -14.45 20.43
CA GLU A 76 -1.46 -15.73 21.06
C GLU A 76 -0.22 -15.66 21.96
N LYS A 77 0.83 -14.96 21.51
CA LYS A 77 2.11 -14.97 22.23
C LYS A 77 2.18 -13.93 23.35
N ALA A 78 1.25 -12.97 23.39
CA ALA A 78 1.19 -11.89 24.37
C ALA A 78 2.56 -11.22 24.68
N ARG A 79 3.48 -11.18 23.70
CA ARG A 79 4.91 -10.88 23.92
C ARG A 79 5.11 -9.54 24.61
N PHE A 80 4.38 -8.52 24.15
CA PHE A 80 4.46 -7.19 24.73
C PHE A 80 3.94 -7.17 26.16
N ILE A 81 2.82 -7.84 26.45
CA ILE A 81 2.21 -7.86 27.77
C ILE A 81 3.18 -8.44 28.79
N ASN A 82 3.78 -9.59 28.47
CA ASN A 82 4.77 -10.24 29.33
C ASN A 82 6.01 -9.35 29.51
N PHE A 83 6.60 -8.86 28.41
CA PHE A 83 7.76 -7.96 28.47
C PHE A 83 7.49 -6.70 29.30
N TYR A 84 6.33 -6.07 29.11
CA TYR A 84 5.95 -4.84 29.79
C TYR A 84 5.74 -5.06 31.29
N ALA A 85 5.13 -6.20 31.68
CA ALA A 85 5.00 -6.58 33.07
C ALA A 85 6.36 -6.86 33.72
N ASP A 86 7.25 -7.57 33.01
CA ASP A 86 8.58 -7.94 33.52
C ASP A 86 9.48 -6.72 33.70
N ILE A 87 9.56 -5.83 32.70
CA ILE A 87 10.49 -4.69 32.77
C ILE A 87 10.10 -3.68 33.85
N ARG A 88 8.81 -3.56 34.17
CA ARG A 88 8.32 -2.68 35.24
C ARG A 88 8.73 -3.14 36.64
N GLN A 89 9.11 -4.40 36.83
CA GLN A 89 9.63 -4.90 38.10
C GLN A 89 11.06 -4.41 38.39
N TYR A 90 11.75 -3.87 37.37
CA TYR A 90 13.15 -3.46 37.46
C TYR A 90 13.32 -1.97 37.11
N PRO A 91 13.14 -1.03 38.06
CA PRO A 91 13.15 0.41 37.78
C PRO A 91 14.41 0.93 37.08
N LEU A 92 15.60 0.42 37.44
CA LEU A 92 16.85 0.80 36.79
C LEU A 92 16.88 0.37 35.32
N LYS A 93 16.48 -0.89 35.06
CA LYS A 93 16.42 -1.44 33.70
C LYS A 93 15.33 -0.78 32.87
N PHE A 94 14.22 -0.41 33.50
CA PHE A 94 13.15 0.38 32.89
C PHE A 94 13.69 1.74 32.45
N PHE A 95 14.44 2.42 33.32
CA PHE A 95 15.08 3.70 33.00
C PHE A 95 16.10 3.56 31.87
N GLU A 96 16.92 2.52 31.86
CA GLU A 96 17.87 2.25 30.76
C GLU A 96 17.15 2.06 29.41
N TYR A 97 16.02 1.35 29.43
CA TYR A 97 15.26 1.01 28.24
C TYR A 97 14.43 2.19 27.70
N TYR A 98 13.70 2.89 28.57
CA TYR A 98 12.77 3.96 28.18
C TYR A 98 13.35 5.37 28.34
N ARG A 99 14.53 5.51 28.96
CA ARG A 99 15.18 6.79 29.30
C ARG A 99 14.32 7.70 30.19
N MET A 100 13.40 7.11 30.94
CA MET A 100 12.52 7.79 31.89
C MET A 100 12.11 6.84 33.02
N SER A 101 11.72 7.43 34.14
CA SER A 101 11.19 6.65 35.27
C SER A 101 9.83 6.03 34.91
N ILE A 102 9.43 5.02 35.67
CA ILE A 102 8.12 4.38 35.53
C ILE A 102 6.99 5.41 35.71
N THR A 103 7.11 6.29 36.71
CA THR A 103 6.10 7.32 36.99
C THR A 103 5.99 8.33 35.85
N SER A 104 7.14 8.81 35.33
CA SER A 104 7.15 9.72 34.18
C SER A 104 6.55 9.08 32.92
N PHE A 105 6.78 7.77 32.71
CA PHE A 105 6.15 7.03 31.62
C PHE A 105 4.63 6.97 31.80
N ASP A 106 4.15 6.69 33.01
CA ASP A 106 2.72 6.58 33.30
C ASP A 106 2.00 7.93 33.16
N GLU A 107 2.61 9.01 33.64
CA GLU A 107 2.11 10.39 33.46
C GLU A 107 2.02 10.75 31.97
N LEU A 108 3.08 10.48 31.20
CA LEU A 108 3.08 10.70 29.76
C LEU A 108 2.00 9.85 29.07
N LEU A 109 1.88 8.59 29.46
CA LEU A 109 0.88 7.68 28.92
C LEU A 109 -0.53 8.18 29.20
N GLU A 110 -0.82 8.67 30.42
CA GLU A 110 -2.12 9.21 30.78
C GLU A 110 -2.52 10.39 29.88
N GLN A 111 -1.59 11.32 29.64
CA GLN A 111 -1.82 12.48 28.78
C GLN A 111 -2.04 12.09 27.32
N VAL A 112 -1.27 11.12 26.81
CA VAL A 112 -1.27 10.78 25.38
C VAL A 112 -2.33 9.72 25.05
N ARG A 113 -2.74 8.88 26.01
CA ARG A 113 -3.67 7.76 25.84
C ARG A 113 -4.97 8.14 25.08
N PRO A 114 -5.65 9.27 25.36
CA PRO A 114 -6.85 9.66 24.61
C PRO A 114 -6.60 9.85 23.10
N HIS A 115 -5.38 10.24 22.73
CA HIS A 115 -5.00 10.54 21.35
C HIS A 115 -4.46 9.32 20.60
N ILE A 116 -3.87 8.35 21.30
CA ILE A 116 -3.27 7.15 20.69
C ILE A 116 -4.12 5.90 20.81
N THR A 117 -5.13 5.88 21.68
CA THR A 117 -6.04 4.73 21.78
C THR A 117 -6.89 4.63 20.52
N LYS A 118 -6.99 3.43 19.96
CA LYS A 118 -7.82 3.14 18.79
C LYS A 118 -9.06 2.36 19.21
N LYS A 119 -10.17 2.60 18.51
CA LYS A 119 -11.42 1.87 18.73
C LYS A 119 -11.24 0.40 18.37
N VAL A 120 -11.74 -0.49 19.23
CA VAL A 120 -11.84 -1.92 18.93
C VAL A 120 -12.87 -2.12 17.83
N THR A 121 -12.51 -2.87 16.79
CA THR A 121 -13.39 -3.19 15.67
C THR A 121 -13.46 -4.71 15.51
N THR A 122 -14.50 -5.20 14.85
CA THR A 122 -14.65 -6.63 14.53
C THR A 122 -13.57 -7.16 13.59
N PHE A 123 -12.90 -6.30 12.84
CA PHE A 123 -11.89 -6.70 11.86
C PHE A 123 -10.52 -6.98 12.49
N ARG A 124 -10.14 -6.23 13.54
CA ARG A 124 -8.82 -6.33 14.18
C ARG A 124 -8.80 -5.67 15.56
N TYR A 125 -8.11 -6.32 16.50
CA TYR A 125 -7.74 -5.70 17.77
C TYR A 125 -6.59 -4.68 17.59
N PRO A 126 -6.79 -3.44 18.05
CA PRO A 126 -5.77 -2.42 17.94
C PRO A 126 -4.52 -2.74 18.78
N VAL A 127 -3.43 -2.08 18.45
CA VAL A 127 -2.24 -2.02 19.31
C VAL A 127 -2.58 -1.17 20.53
N SER A 128 -2.29 -1.68 21.73
CA SER A 128 -2.59 -0.96 22.98
C SER A 128 -1.82 0.36 23.05
N ALA A 129 -2.31 1.30 23.86
CA ALA A 129 -1.68 2.60 24.01
C ALA A 129 -0.25 2.47 24.57
N GLU A 130 -0.05 1.56 25.51
CA GLU A 130 1.22 1.16 26.10
C GLU A 130 2.18 0.66 25.02
N GLU A 131 1.76 -0.31 24.22
CA GLU A 131 2.60 -0.92 23.17
C GLU A 131 2.98 0.12 22.11
N ARG A 132 2.05 1.01 21.75
CA ARG A 132 2.32 2.12 20.84
C ARG A 132 3.30 3.13 21.40
N LEU A 133 3.13 3.51 22.66
CA LEU A 133 4.03 4.47 23.30
C LEU A 133 5.43 3.86 23.40
N THR A 134 5.55 2.61 23.84
CA THR A 134 6.80 1.86 23.90
C THR A 134 7.53 1.84 22.55
N LEU A 135 6.83 1.53 21.46
CA LEU A 135 7.45 1.51 20.12
C LEU A 135 7.89 2.89 19.63
N THR A 136 7.30 3.96 20.18
CA THR A 136 7.56 5.33 19.75
C THR A 136 8.78 5.93 20.46
N ILE A 137 8.95 5.63 21.75
CA ILE A 137 9.98 6.26 22.59
C ILE A 137 11.25 5.41 22.74
N ARG A 138 11.20 4.13 22.37
CA ARG A 138 12.33 3.20 22.45
C ARG A 138 13.45 3.56 21.46
#